data_AF-A0A967VMU4-F1
#
_entry.id   AF-A0A967VMU4-F1
#
_cell.length_a   1.000
_cell.length_b   1.000
_cell.length_c   1.000
_cell.angle_alpha   90.00
_cell.angle_beta   90.00
_cell.angle_gamma   90.00
#
_symmetry.space_group_name_H-M   'P 1'
#
loop_
_entity.id
_entity.type
_entity.pdbx_description
1 polymer ?
#
loop_
_entity_poly.entity_id
_entity_poly.type
_entity_poly.pdbx_seq_one_letter_code
_entity_poly.pdbx_strand_id
1 'polypeptide(L)'
;MARTYKGNDLEWRVILSDRESRPGMVPVVFHCTSNTSFGWRVVEVPADRYAGKSAEDLTDEELDALFADAQPFGAPQDPKAQEGAIGHTPTRQ
;
A
#
# COMPACT_ATOMS: atom_id res chain seq x y z
N MET A 1 -9.81 4.30 -10.22
CA MET A 1 -10.95 3.61 -9.56
C MET A 1 -10.39 2.46 -8.73
N ALA A 2 -11.09 1.99 -7.69
CA ALA A 2 -10.54 1.02 -6.72
C ALA A 2 -11.25 -0.33 -6.85
N ARG A 3 -10.48 -1.42 -6.90
CA ARG A 3 -10.98 -2.80 -6.99
C ARG A 3 -10.98 -3.47 -5.62
N THR A 4 -11.90 -4.39 -5.39
CA THR A 4 -11.92 -5.23 -4.19
C THR A 4 -11.15 -6.55 -4.45
N TYR A 5 -10.29 -6.94 -3.50
CA TYR A 5 -9.49 -8.17 -3.49
C TYR A 5 -9.71 -8.91 -2.16
N LYS A 6 -9.71 -10.25 -2.18
CA LYS A 6 -9.81 -11.07 -0.97
C LYS A 6 -8.47 -11.76 -0.71
N GLY A 7 -7.87 -11.48 0.45
CA GLY A 7 -6.58 -12.06 0.85
C GLY A 7 -6.50 -12.21 2.37
N ASN A 8 -5.91 -13.32 2.84
CA ASN A 8 -5.88 -13.71 4.26
C ASN A 8 -7.27 -13.67 4.94
N ASP A 9 -8.30 -14.20 4.26
CA ASP A 9 -9.70 -14.21 4.73
C ASP A 9 -10.31 -12.82 4.98
N LEU A 10 -9.64 -11.75 4.54
CA LEU A 10 -10.07 -10.37 4.67
C LEU A 10 -10.34 -9.75 3.31
N GLU A 11 -11.17 -8.71 3.31
CA GLU A 11 -11.49 -7.92 2.14
C GLU A 11 -10.63 -6.65 2.10
N TRP A 12 -10.03 -6.40 0.94
CA TRP A 12 -9.08 -5.32 0.70
C TRP A 12 -9.52 -4.49 -0.48
N ARG A 13 -9.55 -3.18 -0.29
CA ARG A 13 -9.67 -2.20 -1.36
C ARG A 13 -8.29 -1.91 -1.92
N VAL A 14 -8.09 -2.19 -3.20
CA VAL A 14 -6.84 -1.98 -3.93
C VAL A 14 -6.88 -0.64 -4.64
N ILE A 15 -5.84 0.14 -4.44
CA ILE A 15 -5.66 1.47 -5.02
C ILE A 15 -4.27 1.49 -5.65
N LEU A 16 -4.21 1.46 -6.98
CA LEU A 16 -2.99 1.73 -7.73
C LEU A 16 -2.90 3.24 -7.95
N SER A 17 -1.81 3.85 -7.50
CA SER A 17 -1.58 5.28 -7.72
C SER A 17 -0.98 5.52 -9.10
N ASP A 18 -1.47 6.55 -9.77
CA ASP A 18 -0.86 7.09 -10.99
C ASP A 18 0.39 7.94 -10.69
N ARG A 19 0.48 8.45 -9.46
CA ARG A 19 1.61 9.25 -9.00
C ARG A 19 2.76 8.37 -8.58
N GLU A 20 3.94 8.64 -9.15
CA GLU A 20 5.19 8.01 -8.73
C GLU A 20 5.52 8.36 -7.27
N SER A 21 5.87 7.34 -6.47
CA SER A 21 6.42 7.51 -5.12
C SER A 21 7.90 7.89 -5.17
N ARG A 22 8.63 7.29 -6.13
CA ARG A 22 10.04 7.54 -6.44
C ARG A 22 10.26 7.32 -7.94
N PRO A 23 11.35 7.84 -8.55
CA PRO A 23 11.55 7.76 -9.99
C PRO A 23 11.41 6.34 -10.52
N GLY A 24 10.45 6.11 -11.43
CA GLY A 24 10.19 4.81 -12.03
C GLY A 24 9.39 3.82 -11.17
N MET A 25 8.81 4.22 -10.05
CA MET A 25 8.00 3.35 -9.18
C MET A 25 6.69 4.01 -8.75
N VAL A 26 5.59 3.27 -8.86
CA VAL A 26 4.25 3.68 -8.40
C VAL A 26 3.80 2.78 -7.23
N PRO A 27 3.14 3.32 -6.20
CA PRO A 27 2.66 2.52 -5.09
C PRO A 27 1.30 1.87 -5.40
N VAL A 28 1.17 0.61 -5.01
CA VAL A 28 -0.09 -0.11 -4.87
C VAL A 28 -0.43 -0.20 -3.40
N VAL A 29 -1.61 0.29 -3.02
CA VAL A 29 -2.09 0.32 -1.65
C VAL A 29 -3.26 -0.65 -1.50
N PHE A 30 -3.17 -1.54 -0.52
CA PHE A 30 -4.25 -2.40 -0.07
C PHE A 30 -4.80 -1.86 1.24
N HIS A 31 -6.06 -1.47 1.26
CA HIS A 31 -6.76 -0.97 2.44
C HIS A 31 -7.87 -1.94 2.85
N CYS A 32 -7.70 -2.60 4.00
CA CYS A 32 -8.67 -3.52 4.56
C CYS A 32 -9.99 -2.78 4.84
N THR A 33 -11.08 -3.24 4.23
CA THR A 33 -12.39 -2.62 4.39
C THR A 33 -13.01 -2.93 5.74
N SER A 34 -12.63 -4.07 6.35
CA SER A 34 -13.12 -4.52 7.66
C SER A 34 -12.31 -3.99 8.85
N ASN A 35 -11.09 -3.48 8.64
CA ASN A 35 -10.23 -2.95 9.71
C ASN A 35 -9.63 -1.61 9.31
N THR A 36 -10.35 -0.53 9.63
CA THR A 36 -10.03 0.85 9.20
C THR A 36 -8.92 1.52 10.00
N SER A 37 -8.51 0.97 11.15
CA SER A 37 -7.53 1.62 12.02
C SER A 37 -6.07 1.35 11.61
N PHE A 38 -5.74 0.15 11.13
CA PHE A 38 -4.36 -0.25 10.78
C PHE A 38 -4.28 -1.24 9.62
N GLY A 39 -5.35 -1.41 8.84
CA GLY A 39 -5.41 -2.39 7.76
C GLY A 39 -4.80 -1.91 6.45
N TRP A 40 -3.64 -1.28 6.47
CA TRP A 40 -3.00 -0.75 5.26
C TRP A 40 -1.77 -1.59 4.91
N ARG A 41 -1.66 -2.01 3.65
CA ARG A 41 -0.43 -2.61 3.09
C ARG A 41 -0.02 -1.89 1.82
N VAL A 42 1.27 -1.74 1.59
CA VAL A 42 1.82 -1.03 0.43
C VAL A 42 2.92 -1.85 -0.23
N VAL A 43 2.91 -1.87 -1.56
CA VAL A 43 4.00 -2.38 -2.38
C VAL A 43 4.32 -1.36 -3.47
N GLU A 44 5.59 -1.21 -3.81
CA GLU A 44 6.04 -0.33 -4.89
C GLU A 44 6.32 -1.17 -6.14
N VAL A 45 5.75 -0.78 -7.27
CA VAL A 45 5.88 -1.51 -8.54
C VAL A 45 6.46 -0.61 -9.63
N PRO A 46 7.14 -1.17 -10.65
CA PRO A 46 7.72 -0.39 -11.73
C PRO A 46 6.66 0.41 -12.50
N ALA A 47 6.88 1.72 -12.63
CA ALA A 47 5.98 2.62 -13.34
C ALA A 47 5.83 2.23 -14.82
N ASP A 48 6.90 1.78 -15.48
CA ASP A 48 6.82 1.34 -16.90
C ASP A 48 5.77 0.25 -17.15
N ARG A 49 5.56 -0.64 -16.18
CA ARG A 49 4.63 -1.78 -16.29
C ARG A 49 3.21 -1.45 -15.78
N TYR A 50 3.08 -0.49 -14.88
CA TYR A 50 1.85 -0.25 -14.11
C TYR A 50 1.33 1.20 -14.16
N ALA A 51 2.08 2.16 -14.68
CA ALA A 51 1.61 3.53 -14.84
C ALA A 51 0.46 3.59 -15.86
N GLY A 52 -0.55 4.42 -15.57
CA GLY A 52 -1.77 4.51 -16.37
C GLY A 52 -2.73 3.32 -16.25
N LYS A 53 -2.34 2.22 -15.57
CA LYS A 53 -3.28 1.14 -15.21
C LYS A 53 -4.08 1.53 -13.97
N SER A 54 -5.27 0.99 -13.87
CA SER A 54 -6.06 1.00 -12.64
C SER A 54 -5.97 -0.35 -11.94
N ALA A 55 -6.36 -0.40 -10.66
CA ALA A 55 -6.44 -1.66 -9.93
C ALA A 55 -7.41 -2.68 -10.59
N GLU A 56 -8.33 -2.20 -11.43
CA GLU A 56 -9.26 -3.03 -12.20
C GLU A 56 -8.57 -3.80 -13.34
N ASP A 57 -7.49 -3.26 -13.90
CA ASP A 57 -6.72 -3.87 -15.00
C ASP A 57 -5.79 -5.00 -14.53
N LEU A 58 -5.58 -5.14 -13.22
CA LEU A 58 -4.71 -6.16 -12.64
C LEU A 58 -5.43 -7.51 -12.57
N THR A 59 -4.77 -8.61 -12.92
CA THR A 59 -5.39 -9.93 -12.74
C THR A 59 -5.40 -10.34 -11.25
N ASP A 60 -6.20 -11.35 -10.90
CA ASP A 60 -6.21 -11.87 -9.53
C ASP A 60 -4.84 -12.44 -9.13
N GLU A 61 -4.15 -13.09 -10.07
CA GLU A 61 -2.79 -13.60 -9.89
C GLU A 61 -1.77 -12.47 -9.65
N GLU A 62 -1.89 -11.35 -10.37
CA GLU A 62 -1.05 -10.17 -10.12
C GLU A 62 -1.34 -9.58 -8.74
N LEU A 63 -2.62 -9.48 -8.36
CA LEU A 63 -3.01 -8.97 -7.04
C LEU A 63 -2.52 -9.86 -5.90
N ASP A 64 -2.54 -11.19 -6.06
CA ASP A 64 -2.03 -12.13 -5.08
C ASP A 64 -0.51 -11.96 -4.88
N ALA A 65 0.25 -11.91 -5.98
CA ALA A 65 1.69 -11.68 -5.94
C ALA A 65 2.03 -10.33 -5.28
N LEU A 66 1.30 -9.27 -5.64
CA LEU A 66 1.48 -7.94 -5.05
C LEU A 66 1.11 -7.92 -3.57
N PHE A 67 0.05 -8.61 -3.18
CA PHE A 67 -0.38 -8.67 -1.78
C PHE A 67 0.57 -9.47 -0.89
N ALA A 68 1.20 -10.51 -1.45
CA ALA A 68 2.23 -11.30 -0.78
C ALA A 68 3.49 -10.46 -0.50
N ASP A 69 3.88 -9.59 -1.43
CA ASP A 69 5.02 -8.67 -1.29
C ASP A 69 4.68 -7.41 -0.49
N ALA A 70 3.39 -7.04 -0.41
CA ALA A 70 2.95 -5.83 0.25
C ALA A 70 3.22 -5.81 1.75
N GLN A 71 3.91 -4.76 2.17
CA GLN A 71 4.33 -4.57 3.55
C GLN A 71 3.26 -3.81 4.34
N PRO A 72 2.97 -4.19 5.60
CA PRO A 72 2.05 -3.46 6.45
C PRO A 72 2.54 -2.03 6.69
N PHE A 73 1.73 -1.06 6.29
CA PHE A 73 2.02 0.35 6.46
C PHE A 73 1.86 0.72 7.94
N GLY A 74 2.94 1.19 8.55
CA GLY A 74 3.02 1.44 10.00
C GLY A 74 3.75 0.36 10.81
N ALA A 75 4.16 -0.75 10.18
CA ALA A 75 5.23 -1.57 10.73
C ALA A 75 6.57 -0.91 10.37
N PRO A 76 7.37 -0.48 11.36
CA PRO A 76 8.68 0.07 11.09
C PRO A 76 9.54 -0.99 10.41
N GLN A 77 10.05 -0.70 9.21
CA GLN A 77 11.00 -1.56 8.48
C GLN A 77 12.36 -1.66 9.17
N ASP A 78 12.58 -0.89 10.24
CA ASP A 78 13.84 -0.82 10.96
C ASP A 78 13.56 -0.79 12.49
N PRO A 79 14.09 -1.74 13.27
CA PRO A 79 13.95 -1.69 14.73
C PRO A 79 14.59 -0.42 15.34
N LYS A 80 15.48 0.30 14.62
CA LYS A 80 16.00 1.62 15.04
C LYS A 80 15.15 2.82 14.61
N ALA A 81 14.18 2.65 13.70
CA ALA A 81 13.24 3.73 13.35
C ALA A 81 12.10 3.90 14.38
N GLN A 82 11.92 2.92 15.29
CA GLN A 82 10.91 2.99 16.35
C GLN A 82 11.16 4.08 17.39
N GLU A 83 12.38 4.58 17.54
CA GLU A 83 12.71 5.54 18.60
C GLU A 83 12.41 7.00 18.21
N GLY A 84 12.09 7.28 16.94
CA GLY A 84 11.84 8.65 16.43
C GLY A 84 10.39 9.00 16.07
N ALA A 85 9.50 8.01 15.90
CA ALA A 85 8.14 8.24 15.40
C ALA A 85 7.10 8.57 16.48
N ILE A 86 7.45 8.48 17.76
CA ILE A 86 6.68 9.06 18.88
C ILE A 86 7.24 10.44 19.28
N GLY A 87 7.75 11.19 18.30
CA GLY A 87 8.55 12.38 18.57
C GLY A 87 8.07 13.68 17.94
N HIS A 88 6.97 13.74 17.20
CA HIS A 88 6.59 14.98 16.52
C HIS A 88 5.07 15.17 16.39
N THR A 89 4.45 15.67 17.46
CA THR A 89 3.44 16.72 17.32
C THR A 89 4.17 18.06 17.16
N PRO A 90 4.30 18.65 15.96
CA PRO A 90 4.66 20.05 15.89
C PRO A 90 3.38 20.90 15.93
N THR A 91 3.47 21.99 16.70
CA THR A 91 2.75 23.28 16.54
C THR A 91 1.46 23.42 17.37
N ARG A 92 1.15 24.50 18.09
CA ARG A 92 1.79 25.82 18.39
C ARG A 92 0.73 26.64 19.14
N GLN A 93 1.22 27.50 20.05
CA GLN A 93 0.54 28.50 20.89
C GLN A 93 -0.04 27.99 22.20
#